data_AF-A0A660MCA9-F1
#
_entry.id   AF-A0A660MCA9-F1
#
_cell.length_a   1.000
_cell.length_b   1.000
_cell.length_c   1.000
_cell.angle_alpha   90.00
_cell.angle_beta   90.00
_cell.angle_gamma   90.00
#
_symmetry.space_group_name_H-M   'P 1'
#
loop_
_entity.id
_entity.type
_entity.pdbx_description
1 polymer ?
#
loop_
_entity_poly.entity_id
_entity_poly.type
_entity_poly.pdbx_seq_one_letter_code
_entity_poly.pdbx_strand_id
1 'polypeptide(L)' 'MNMTDNTHNKSTMAGFFLDGWYVFDNFAPCQIEWRGVLYPTSEHAYQAAHFFDTNPARAEQVRL' A
#
# COMPACT_ATOMS: atom_id res chain seq x y z
N MET A 1 -0.35 35.84 -17.40
CA MET A 1 -0.59 34.54 -16.71
C MET A 1 0.18 34.57 -15.40
N ASN A 2 -0.50 34.86 -14.29
CA ASN A 2 0.15 34.98 -12.98
C ASN A 2 0.34 33.60 -12.35
N MET A 3 1.60 33.24 -12.14
CA MET A 3 2.04 32.11 -11.30
C MET A 3 1.88 32.45 -9.82
N THR A 4 0.65 32.59 -9.32
CA THR A 4 0.42 32.82 -7.89
C THR A 4 -0.92 32.26 -7.46
N ASP A 5 -1.02 30.94 -7.32
CA ASP A 5 -1.78 30.35 -6.20
C ASP A 5 -1.46 28.86 -6.01
N ASN A 6 -0.29 28.56 -5.45
CA ASN A 6 0.02 27.24 -4.90
C ASN A 6 -0.16 27.28 -3.36
N THR A 7 -1.21 27.92 -2.88
CA THR A 7 -1.60 27.81 -1.48
C THR A 7 -2.38 26.50 -1.32
N HIS A 8 -1.69 25.44 -0.88
CA HIS A 8 -2.37 24.25 -0.39
C HIS A 8 -3.28 24.66 0.78
N ASN A 9 -4.57 24.79 0.51
CA ASN A 9 -5.60 24.99 1.53
C ASN A 9 -5.48 23.85 2.56
N LYS A 10 -5.02 24.15 3.77
CA LYS A 10 -4.90 23.17 4.86
C LYS A 10 -6.22 22.46 5.18
N SER A 11 -7.36 23.01 4.77
CA SER A 11 -8.70 22.48 5.05
C SER A 11 -9.10 21.27 4.18
N THR A 12 -8.23 20.77 3.29
CA THR A 12 -8.50 19.57 2.47
C THR A 12 -7.52 18.42 2.69
N MET A 13 -6.58 18.53 3.64
CA MET A 13 -5.61 17.47 3.91
C MET A 13 -6.14 16.47 4.94
N ALA A 14 -6.17 15.19 4.57
CA ALA A 14 -6.39 14.08 5.48
C ALA A 14 -5.02 13.45 5.84
N GLY A 15 -4.60 13.63 7.09
CA GLY A 15 -3.43 12.95 7.65
C GLY A 15 -3.86 11.87 8.62
N PHE A 16 -3.32 10.67 8.47
CA PHE A 16 -3.61 9.52 9.33
C PHE A 16 -2.31 8.79 9.65
N PHE A 17 -2.19 8.35 10.91
CA PHE A 17 -1.10 7.50 11.37
C PHE A 17 -1.66 6.32 12.21
N LEU A 18 -2.96 6.02 12.09
CA LEU A 18 -3.74 5.08 12.93
C LEU A 18 -4.06 5.71 14.30
N ASP A 19 -5.22 5.59 14.96
CA ASP A 19 -6.22 4.52 15.11
C ASP A 19 -7.59 4.89 14.46
N GLY A 20 -8.31 3.89 13.95
CA GLY A 20 -9.57 4.01 13.19
C GLY A 20 -9.41 4.15 11.67
N TRP A 21 -8.22 4.51 11.19
CA TRP A 21 -7.93 4.79 9.77
C TRP A 21 -7.11 3.70 9.08
N TYR A 22 -7.09 2.48 9.64
CA TYR A 22 -6.28 1.35 9.16
C TYR A 22 -6.49 1.02 7.69
N VAL A 23 -7.68 1.20 7.15
CA VAL A 23 -7.96 0.92 5.73
C VAL A 23 -7.06 1.71 4.76
N PHE A 24 -6.45 2.79 5.22
CA PHE A 24 -5.54 3.61 4.43
C PHE A 24 -4.05 3.28 4.64
N ASP A 25 -3.73 2.26 5.42
CA ASP A 25 -2.38 1.78 5.69
C ASP A 25 -2.15 0.43 5.00
N ASN A 26 -1.07 0.30 4.23
CA ASN A 26 -0.73 -0.90 3.48
C ASN A 26 -0.27 -2.09 4.36
N PHE A 27 0.10 -1.81 5.61
CA PHE A 27 0.41 -2.81 6.64
C PHE A 27 -0.82 -3.24 7.44
N ALA A 28 -1.98 -2.62 7.23
CA ALA A 28 -3.19 -3.05 7.91
C ALA A 28 -3.52 -4.51 7.57
N PRO A 29 -4.02 -5.30 8.54
CA PRO A 29 -4.34 -6.72 8.38
C PRO A 29 -5.63 -6.93 7.58
N CYS A 30 -5.70 -6.32 6.41
CA CYS A 30 -6.78 -6.43 5.45
C CYS A 30 -6.32 -7.38 4.35
N GLN A 31 -6.74 -8.64 4.45
CA GLN A 31 -6.42 -9.65 3.45
C GLN A 31 -6.95 -9.23 2.07
N ILE A 32 -6.12 -9.36 1.04
CA ILE A 32 -6.48 -9.02 -0.34
C ILE A 32 -6.20 -10.19 -1.29
N GLU A 33 -6.92 -10.21 -2.40
CA GLU A 33 -6.62 -11.08 -3.53
C GLU A 33 -5.95 -10.27 -4.64
N TRP A 34 -4.80 -10.73 -5.12
CA TRP A 34 -4.13 -10.13 -6.27
C TRP A 34 -3.49 -11.21 -7.13
N ARG A 35 -3.72 -11.15 -8.45
CA ARG A 35 -3.26 -12.15 -9.43
C ARG A 35 -3.66 -13.59 -9.06
N GLY A 36 -4.85 -13.76 -8.45
CA GLY A 36 -5.39 -15.07 -8.05
C GLY A 36 -4.76 -15.66 -6.79
N VAL A 37 -4.00 -14.88 -6.02
CA VAL A 37 -3.34 -15.29 -4.79
C VAL A 37 -3.79 -14.39 -3.63
N LEU A 38 -4.02 -14.99 -2.46
CA LEU A 38 -4.37 -14.27 -1.23
C LEU A 38 -3.12 -13.84 -0.47
N TYR A 39 -3.09 -12.56 -0.10
CA TYR A 39 -2.02 -11.92 0.68
C TYR A 39 -2.57 -11.35 1.99
N PRO A 40 -1.84 -11.48 3.12
CA PRO A 40 -2.28 -10.95 4.42
C PRO A 40 -2.53 -9.44 4.42
N THR A 41 -1.68 -8.70 3.71
CA THR A 41 -1.80 -7.25 3.53
C THR A 41 -1.37 -6.86 2.11
N SER A 42 -1.72 -5.65 1.67
CA SER A 42 -1.22 -5.11 0.40
C SER A 42 0.31 -4.98 0.37
N GLU A 43 0.96 -4.77 1.52
CA GLU A 43 2.43 -4.76 1.59
C GLU A 43 3.04 -6.12 1.22
N HIS A 44 2.46 -7.23 1.69
CA HIS A 44 2.95 -8.56 1.32
C HIS A 44 2.85 -8.79 -0.19
N ALA A 45 1.75 -8.33 -0.81
CA ALA A 45 1.57 -8.42 -2.26
C ALA A 45 2.60 -7.56 -3.02
N TYR A 46 2.83 -6.33 -2.57
CA TYR A 46 3.82 -5.42 -3.15
C TYR A 46 5.24 -5.99 -3.06
N GLN A 47 5.65 -6.46 -1.87
CA GLN A 47 6.98 -6.99 -1.67
C GLN A 47 7.21 -8.31 -2.43
N ALA A 48 6.21 -9.18 -2.50
CA ALA A 48 6.29 -10.41 -3.28
C ALA A 48 6.49 -10.12 -4.78
N ALA A 49 5.91 -9.00 -5.28
CA ALA A 49 5.99 -8.63 -6.68
C ALA A 49 7.42 -8.42 -7.20
N HIS A 50 8.33 -7.96 -6.34
CA HIS A 50 9.74 -7.77 -6.70
C HIS A 50 10.47 -9.08 -7.05
N PHE A 51 9.91 -10.23 -6.68
CA PHE A 51 10.55 -11.53 -6.83
C PHE A 51 9.84 -12.46 -7.83
N PHE A 52 8.71 -12.06 -8.42
CA PHE A 52 7.93 -12.95 -9.29
C PHE A 52 8.73 -13.53 -10.46
N ASP A 53 9.53 -12.71 -11.12
CA ASP A 53 10.28 -13.13 -12.31
C ASP A 53 11.72 -13.57 -11.99
N THR A 54 12.21 -13.29 -10.78
CA THR A 54 13.62 -13.50 -10.40
C THR A 54 13.80 -14.61 -9.38
N ASN A 55 12.89 -14.75 -8.41
CA ASN A 55 12.95 -15.77 -7.37
C ASN A 55 11.54 -16.06 -6.80
N PRO A 56 10.73 -16.89 -7.49
CA PRO A 56 9.38 -17.22 -7.05
C PRO A 56 9.29 -17.83 -5.65
N ALA A 57 10.31 -18.59 -5.24
CA ALA A 57 10.38 -19.13 -3.88
C ALA A 57 10.48 -18.03 -2.81
N ARG A 58 11.21 -16.95 -3.11
CA ARG A 58 11.27 -15.77 -2.25
C ARG A 58 9.98 -14.97 -2.26
N ALA A 59 9.28 -14.88 -3.41
CA ALA A 59 7.96 -14.27 -3.46
C ALA A 59 6.97 -14.97 -2.52
N GLU A 60 7.02 -16.29 -2.46
CA GLU A 60 6.19 -17.08 -1.53
C GLU A 60 6.58 -16.88 -0.07
N GLN A 61 7.88 -16.77 0.24
CA GLN A 61 8.34 -16.45 1.60
C GLN A 61 7.86 -15.08 2.08
N VAL A 62 7.77 -14.11 1.18
CA VAL A 62 7.30 -12.75 1.48
C VAL A 62 5.77 -12.69 1.63
N ARG A 63 5.05 -13.67 1.06
CA ARG A 63 3.59 -13.77 1.18
C ARG A 63 3.14 -14.24 2.56
N LEU A 64 3.90 -15.16 3.17
CA LEU A 64 3.61 -15.78 4.47
C LEU A 64 3.82 -14.82 5.63
#